data_AF-A0A3B8VR71-F1
#
_entry.id   AF-A0A3B8VR71-F1
#
_cell.length_a   1.000
_cell.length_b   1.000
_cell.length_c   1.000
_cell.angle_alpha   90.00
_cell.angle_beta   90.00
_cell.angle_gamma   90.00
#
_symmetry.space_group_name_H-M   'P 1'
#
loop_
_entity.id
_entity.type
_entity.pdbx_description
1 polymer ?
#
loop_
_entity_poly.entity_id
_entity_poly.type
_entity_poly.pdbx_seq_one_letter_code
_entity_poly.pdbx_strand_id
1 'polypeptide(L)'
;MSRLLVQGLAGLALIAVFWSVSWLHLDPVGRHSFFGLWLGYILMVDAVVLWRRGESLLTRNPAGFVLMFVASAPLWWAFEGINQLTDNWHYLGVSHYS
;
A
#
# COMPACT_ATOMS: atom_id res chain seq x y z
N MET A 1 21.63 -8.76 8.05
CA MET A 1 21.79 -8.78 6.58
C MET A 1 20.65 -9.49 5.84
N SER A 2 20.28 -10.73 6.21
CA SER A 2 19.27 -11.51 5.47
C SER A 2 17.88 -10.85 5.40
N ARG A 3 17.37 -10.31 6.52
CA ARG A 3 16.05 -9.64 6.57
C ARG A 3 15.97 -8.40 5.68
N LEU A 4 17.06 -7.61 5.63
CA LEU A 4 17.18 -6.45 4.76
C LEU A 4 17.04 -6.82 3.28
N LEU A 5 17.78 -7.85 2.85
CA LEU A 5 17.74 -8.32 1.46
C LEU A 5 16.36 -8.85 1.10
N VAL A 6 15.74 -9.63 1.99
CA VAL A 6 14.40 -10.18 1.75
C VAL A 6 13.36 -9.07 1.61
N GLN A 7 13.32 -8.11 2.54
CA GLN A 7 12.35 -7.01 2.52
C GLN A 7 12.55 -6.10 1.31
N GLY A 8 13.80 -5.70 1.03
CA GLY A 8 14.13 -4.82 -0.09
C GLY A 8 13.84 -5.48 -1.44
N LEU A 9 14.22 -6.75 -1.62
CA LEU A 9 13.92 -7.49 -2.85
C LEU A 9 12.42 -7.75 -3.02
N ALA A 10 11.70 -8.08 -1.95
CA ALA A 10 10.25 -8.23 -2.01
C ALA A 10 9.57 -6.91 -2.40
N GLY A 11 10.00 -5.79 -1.82
CA GLY A 11 9.50 -4.46 -2.18
C GLY A 11 9.76 -4.11 -3.64
N LEU A 12 11.00 -4.29 -4.10
CA LEU A 12 11.39 -4.05 -5.50
C LEU A 12 10.64 -4.96 -6.48
N ALA A 13 10.48 -6.24 -6.17
CA ALA A 13 9.76 -7.19 -7.00
C ALA A 13 8.28 -6.79 -7.12
N LEU A 14 7.62 -6.44 -6.02
CA LEU A 14 6.24 -5.94 -6.04
C LEU A 14 6.10 -4.70 -6.92
N ILE A 15 7.00 -3.72 -6.77
CA ILE A 15 7.00 -2.52 -7.60
C ILE A 15 7.16 -2.90 -9.07
N ALA A 16 8.20 -3.66 -9.42
CA ALA A 16 8.48 -4.01 -10.82
C ALA A 16 7.32 -4.75 -11.48
N VAL A 17 6.72 -5.72 -10.77
CA VAL A 17 5.60 -6.53 -11.29
C VAL A 17 4.36 -5.65 -11.44
N PHE A 18 3.90 -5.00 -10.36
CA PHE A 18 2.63 -4.27 -10.41
C PHE A 18 2.69 -2.99 -11.23
N TRP A 19 3.87 -2.38 -11.36
CA TRP A 19 4.09 -1.27 -12.29
C TRP A 19 3.88 -1.74 -13.71
N SER A 20 4.54 -2.84 -14.11
CA SER A 20 4.39 -3.42 -15.44
C SER A 20 2.95 -3.84 -15.72
N VAL A 21 2.30 -4.53 -14.78
CA VAL A 21 0.89 -4.95 -14.87
C VAL A 21 -0.04 -3.74 -15.05
N SER A 22 0.22 -2.63 -14.34
CA SER A 22 -0.55 -1.39 -14.48
C SER A 22 -0.37 -0.75 -15.86
N TRP A 23 0.86 -0.64 -16.35
CA TRP A 23 1.16 -0.03 -17.66
C TRP A 23 0.67 -0.85 -18.84
N LEU A 24 0.67 -2.17 -18.69
CA LEU A 24 0.17 -3.10 -19.71
C LEU A 24 -1.35 -3.30 -19.64
N HIS A 25 -2.04 -2.65 -18.69
CA HIS A 25 -3.49 -2.75 -18.50
C HIS A 25 -3.99 -4.20 -18.43
N LEU A 26 -3.25 -5.08 -17.72
CA LEU A 26 -3.56 -6.50 -17.62
C LEU A 26 -4.69 -6.73 -16.62
N ASP A 27 -5.94 -6.61 -17.07
CA ASP A 27 -7.12 -6.87 -16.25
C ASP A 27 -7.32 -8.38 -15.97
N PRO A 28 -7.87 -8.74 -14.79
CA PRO A 28 -8.42 -7.85 -13.75
C PRO A 28 -7.36 -7.32 -12.76
N VAL A 29 -6.13 -7.83 -12.81
CA VAL A 29 -5.09 -7.53 -11.82
C VAL A 29 -4.63 -6.07 -11.89
N GLY A 30 -4.58 -5.50 -13.10
CA GLY A 30 -4.24 -4.09 -13.37
C GLY A 30 -5.08 -3.11 -12.57
N ARG A 31 -6.38 -3.39 -12.41
CA ARG A 31 -7.30 -2.57 -11.60
C ARG A 31 -6.94 -2.52 -10.12
N HIS A 32 -6.20 -3.51 -9.64
CA HIS A 32 -5.79 -3.62 -8.23
C HIS A 32 -4.28 -3.37 -8.04
N SER A 33 -3.58 -2.87 -9.07
CA SER A 33 -2.14 -2.63 -9.02
C SER A 33 -1.71 -1.62 -7.97
N PHE A 34 -2.60 -0.69 -7.60
CA PHE A 34 -2.32 0.28 -6.55
C PHE A 34 -1.87 -0.37 -5.24
N PHE A 35 -2.57 -1.43 -4.80
CA PHE A 35 -2.23 -2.10 -3.53
C PHE A 35 -0.83 -2.73 -3.58
N GLY A 36 -0.51 -3.42 -4.68
CA GLY A 36 0.81 -4.05 -4.86
C GLY A 36 1.94 -3.03 -4.90
N LEU A 37 1.76 -1.93 -5.64
CA LEU A 37 2.72 -0.82 -5.69
C LEU A 37 2.93 -0.17 -4.32
N TRP A 38 1.84 0.11 -3.61
CA TRP A 38 1.88 0.75 -2.30
C TRP A 38 2.57 -0.13 -1.26
N LEU A 39 2.24 -1.42 -1.22
CA LEU A 39 2.91 -2.38 -0.35
C LEU A 39 4.41 -2.50 -0.69
N GLY A 40 4.75 -2.56 -1.99
CA GLY A 40 6.13 -2.59 -2.45
C GLY A 40 6.93 -1.37 -2.01
N TYR A 41 6.33 -0.18 -2.10
CA TYR A 41 6.91 1.06 -1.60
C TYR A 41 7.18 1.01 -0.09
N ILE A 42 6.20 0.57 0.72
CA ILE A 42 6.35 0.46 2.18
C ILE A 42 7.51 -0.47 2.55
N LEU A 43 7.60 -1.65 1.93
CA LEU A 43 8.68 -2.60 2.20
C LEU A 43 10.05 -2.05 1.81
N MET A 44 10.14 -1.33 0.68
CA MET A 44 11.38 -0.71 0.25
C MET A 44 11.83 0.39 1.23
N VAL A 45 10.90 1.22 1.69
CA VAL A 45 11.20 2.27 2.68
C VAL A 45 11.61 1.65 4.03
N ASP A 46 10.90 0.63 4.51
CA ASP A 46 11.26 -0.07 5.75
C ASP A 46 12.66 -0.71 5.65
N ALA A 47 13.00 -1.31 4.50
CA ALA A 47 14.34 -1.83 4.23
C ALA A 47 15.41 -0.72 4.25
N VAL A 48 15.14 0.46 3.67
CA VAL A 48 16.06 1.60 3.73
C VAL A 48 16.27 2.07 5.18
N VAL A 49 15.20 2.09 5.99
CA VAL A 49 15.29 2.42 7.43
C VAL A 49 16.14 1.39 8.16
N LEU A 50 15.89 0.09 7.93
CA LEU A 50 16.66 -1.00 8.52
C LEU A 50 18.15 -0.89 8.16
N TRP A 51 18.47 -0.57 6.90
CA TRP A 51 19.84 -0.37 6.44
C TRP A 51 20.53 0.81 7.14
N ARG A 52 19.83 1.93 7.30
CA ARG A 52 20.40 3.16 7.89
C ARG A 52 20.49 3.14 9.42
N ARG A 53 19.55 2.46 10.10
CA ARG A 53 19.40 2.51 11.56
C ARG A 53 19.76 1.19 12.25
N GLY A 54 19.91 0.10 11.50
CA GLY A 54 20.11 -1.24 12.03
C GLY A 54 18.82 -1.90 12.56
N GLU A 55 17.73 -1.15 12.66
CA GLU A 55 16.42 -1.61 13.12
C GLU A 55 15.29 -0.87 12.37
N SER A 56 14.18 -1.55 12.08
CA SER A 56 12.96 -0.98 11.51
C SER A 56 11.71 -1.43 12.28
N LEU A 57 10.56 -0.81 11.99
CA LEU A 57 9.30 -1.17 12.65
C LEU A 57 8.90 -2.60 12.32
N LEU A 58 9.04 -3.01 11.04
CA LEU A 58 8.68 -4.36 10.61
C LEU A 58 9.55 -5.43 11.27
N THR A 59 10.83 -5.14 11.52
CA THR A 59 11.72 -6.10 12.22
C THR A 59 11.52 -6.11 13.72
N ARG A 60 11.26 -4.96 14.33
CA ARG A 60 11.15 -4.80 15.79
C ARG A 60 9.79 -5.20 16.34
N ASN A 61 8.72 -4.80 15.63
CA ASN A 61 7.34 -5.02 16.06
C ASN A 61 6.41 -5.24 14.85
N PRO A 62 6.44 -6.45 14.25
CA PRO A 62 5.61 -6.78 13.09
C PRO A 62 4.10 -6.71 13.41
N ALA A 63 3.70 -7.03 14.64
CA ALA A 63 2.30 -6.92 15.07
C ALA A 63 1.84 -5.45 15.07
N GLY A 64 2.66 -4.54 15.60
CA GLY A 64 2.41 -3.10 15.55
C GLY A 64 2.35 -2.57 14.12
N PHE A 65 3.22 -3.04 13.23
CA PHE A 65 3.17 -2.70 11.81
C PHE A 65 1.83 -3.06 11.17
N VAL A 66 1.34 -4.29 11.38
CA VAL A 66 0.03 -4.73 10.85
C VAL A 66 -1.12 -3.96 11.52
N LEU A 67 -1.03 -3.71 12.82
CA LEU A 67 -2.04 -2.96 13.55
C LEU A 67 -2.17 -1.52 13.03
N MET A 68 -1.08 -0.87 12.61
CA MET A 68 -1.14 0.47 12.00
C MET A 68 -1.97 0.48 10.72
N PHE A 69 -1.90 -0.57 9.91
CA PHE A 69 -2.73 -0.69 8.72
C PHE A 69 -4.22 -0.83 9.08
N VAL A 70 -4.55 -1.66 10.08
CA VAL A 70 -5.94 -1.79 10.54
C VAL A 70 -6.44 -0.49 11.17
N ALA A 71 -5.60 0.16 11.97
CA ALA A 71 -5.91 1.41 12.64
C ALA A 71 -6.04 2.61 11.69
N SER A 72 -5.57 2.51 10.45
CA SER A 72 -5.77 3.57 9.45
C SER A 72 -7.12 3.48 8.74
N ALA A 73 -7.80 2.32 8.76
CA ALA A 73 -9.11 2.15 8.11
C ALA A 73 -10.17 3.18 8.59
N PRO A 74 -10.27 3.53 9.89
CA PRO A 74 -11.16 4.59 10.35
C PRO A 74 -10.89 5.97 9.74
N LEU A 75 -9.65 6.27 9.36
CA LEU A 75 -9.32 7.56 8.72
C LEU A 75 -9.98 7.69 7.35
N TRP A 76 -10.18 6.57 6.63
CA TRP A 76 -10.92 6.58 5.38
C TRP A 76 -12.38 6.97 5.58
N TRP A 77 -13.05 6.44 6.60
CA TRP A 77 -14.43 6.82 6.90
C TRP A 77 -14.55 8.27 7.37
N ALA A 78 -13.57 8.77 8.15
CA ALA A 78 -13.54 10.17 8.52
C ALA A 78 -13.40 11.07 7.27
N PHE A 79 -12.52 10.69 6.34
CA PHE A 79 -12.39 11.36 5.04
C PHE A 79 -13.70 11.32 4.24
N GLU A 80 -14.38 10.17 4.17
CA GLU A 80 -15.66 10.04 3.48
C GLU A 80 -16.77 10.89 4.14
N GLY A 81 -16.77 11.00 5.46
CA GLY A 81 -17.69 11.88 6.19
C GLY A 81 -17.48 13.36 5.84
N ILE A 82 -16.22 13.80 5.70
CA ILE A 82 -15.90 15.15 5.23
C ILE A 82 -16.28 15.32 3.76
N ASN A 83 -16.05 14.30 2.93
CA ASN A 83 -16.41 14.31 1.52
C ASN A 83 -17.91 14.55 1.33
N GLN A 84 -18.76 13.88 2.12
CA GLN A 84 -20.22 14.09 2.11
C GLN A 84 -20.67 15.52 2.45
N LEU A 85 -19.85 16.29 3.18
CA LEU A 85 -20.17 17.68 3.51
C LEU A 85 -19.64 18.67 2.46
N THR A 86 -18.59 18.28 1.74
CA THR A 86 -17.85 19.15 0.83
C THR A 86 -18.13 18.86 -0.64
N ASP A 87 -18.76 17.71 -0.93
CA ASP A 87 -18.93 17.15 -2.26
C ASP A 87 -17.63 17.16 -3.08
N ASN A 88 -16.50 16.88 -2.42
CA ASN A 88 -15.17 17.00 -3.02
C ASN A 88 -14.97 16.03 -4.19
N TRP A 89 -15.45 14.79 -4.05
CA TRP A 89 -15.43 13.79 -5.12
C TRP A 89 -16.65 12.85 -5.02
N HIS A 90 -17.02 12.27 -6.16
CA HIS A 90 -18.14 11.33 -6.26
C HIS A 90 -17.71 10.08 -7.02
N TYR A 91 -18.26 8.93 -6.62
CA TYR A 91 -18.03 7.67 -7.29
C TYR A 91 -18.83 7.63 -8.60
N LEU A 92 -18.13 7.45 -9.72
CA LEU A 92 -18.75 7.23 -11.03
C LEU A 92 -19.11 5.75 -11.20
N GLY A 93 -20.23 5.47 -11.87
CA GLY A 93 -20.65 4.10 -12.20
C GLY A 93 -21.35 3.33 -11.07
N VAL A 94 -21.65 3.97 -9.93
CA VAL A 94 -22.42 3.34 -8.83
C VAL A 94 -23.83 2.92 -9.29
N SER A 95 -24.42 3.66 -10.25
CA SER A 95 -25.72 3.39 -10.85
C SER A 95 -25.80 2.09 -11.66
N HIS A 96 -24.68 1.43 -11.95
CA HIS A 96 -24.67 0.14 -12.65
C HIS A 96 -24.76 -1.08 -11.70
N TYR A 97 -24.75 -0.85 -10.38
CA TYR A 97 -24.78 -1.89 -9.36
C TYR A 97 -26.13 -1.98 -8.61
N SER A 98 -27.15 -1.24 -9.06
CA SER A 98 -28.53 -1.29 -8.55
C SER A 98 -29.44 -2.12 -9.44
#